data_AF-A0A1V2Z8Z0-F1
#
_entry.id   AF-A0A1V2Z8Z0-F1
#
_cell.length_a   1.000
_cell.length_b   1.000
_cell.length_c   1.000
_cell.angle_alpha   90.00
_cell.angle_beta   90.00
_cell.angle_gamma   90.00
#
_symmetry.space_group_name_H-M   'P 1'
#
loop_
_entity.id
_entity.type
_entity.pdbx_description
1 polymer ?
#
loop_
_entity_poly.entity_id
_entity_poly.type
_entity_poly.pdbx_seq_one_letter_code
_entity_poly.pdbx_strand_id
1 'polypeptide(L)'
;MPRRWHLLDTLDALGAEPVGTILCVHGNPTWSYLWRRLAAATVETARSGGPAWRVVAVDQLEMGFSERTGALHALADRVRELSNLTDVLGLDSDVVTLGHDWGGVVSLGWAVDHPDALSAVMLLNTAVHQPDGEPIPAPLRLALASGVLGASTVGTPAFLETTLAIAHPALPAAVKEGYRAPYRGAERRGGVGGFVADIPVDAAHPSHGELTRIAAGVPGLDVPALMLWGPLDPIFSDRYLDDLVTRLPHAQVHRFEGAGHLVAEDVDYAPAVLTWLGDAFSESGAAPDVRRPTAPIEPLWRHLETHADDDGLALVEMAPPSGDGPRRVSWRLLSRRVHELAAGLRASGVRPGDRVSLLVPPGADLTALLYACLRIGAVVVVADAGLGLKGLTRAVRGAWPDLVVGALPGLTVARALGWPGGRVSTQTLPRASAAALGVDSSIGQLIELGRAELAADPGLLAEAPAADDVAAILFTSGSTGPAKGVVYTHRQLAGVRDALARQYGIGPGTGLVAGFAPFALLGPALGARSATPDMEVTAPRTLTATAVADAAAQVEATVVFLSPAALANVVATADALTGEDRRVLARCGPSSRRARPCPRACSRRRRR
;
A
#
# COMPACT_ATOMS: atom_id res chain seq x y z
N MET A 1 13.46 -39.69 -21.67
CA MET A 1 14.84 -39.53 -22.19
C MET A 1 15.55 -38.53 -21.30
N PRO A 2 16.84 -38.74 -20.94
CA PRO A 2 17.58 -37.76 -20.16
C PRO A 2 17.67 -36.43 -20.91
N ARG A 3 17.53 -35.31 -20.18
CA ARG A 3 17.63 -33.95 -20.71
C ARG A 3 18.80 -33.22 -20.05
N ARG A 4 19.47 -32.36 -20.79
CA ARG A 4 20.58 -31.54 -20.25
C ARG A 4 20.10 -30.15 -19.86
N TRP A 5 20.24 -29.86 -18.57
CA TRP A 5 19.96 -28.55 -17.99
C TRP A 5 21.25 -27.79 -17.69
N HIS A 6 21.19 -26.48 -17.83
CA HIS A 6 22.15 -25.56 -17.26
C HIS A 6 21.51 -24.89 -16.04
N LEU A 7 22.26 -24.74 -14.96
CA LEU A 7 21.82 -24.05 -13.75
C LEU A 7 23.02 -23.41 -13.04
N LEU A 8 22.76 -22.36 -12.28
CA LEU A 8 23.69 -21.81 -11.31
C LEU A 8 23.36 -22.41 -9.94
N ASP A 9 24.37 -22.96 -9.28
CA ASP A 9 24.25 -23.50 -7.92
C ASP A 9 25.34 -22.88 -7.05
N THR A 10 24.93 -22.31 -5.93
CA THR A 10 25.84 -21.62 -5.00
C THR A 10 26.33 -22.51 -3.87
N LEU A 11 25.87 -23.77 -3.76
CA LEU A 11 26.18 -24.66 -2.64
C LEU A 11 27.67 -24.72 -2.31
N ASP A 12 28.52 -24.97 -3.31
CA ASP A 12 29.97 -25.06 -3.13
C ASP A 12 30.62 -23.71 -2.74
N ALA A 13 29.97 -22.60 -3.07
CA ALA A 13 30.48 -21.25 -2.81
C ALA A 13 30.06 -20.69 -1.43
N LEU A 14 29.04 -21.27 -0.79
CA LEU A 14 28.53 -20.81 0.52
C LEU A 14 29.56 -20.98 1.63
N GLY A 15 30.28 -22.11 1.65
CA GLY A 15 31.22 -22.44 2.73
C GLY A 15 30.56 -22.72 4.09
N ALA A 16 29.24 -22.91 4.11
CA ALA A 16 28.42 -23.23 5.28
C ALA A 16 27.23 -24.12 4.86
N GLU A 17 26.65 -24.83 5.82
CA GLU A 17 25.42 -25.61 5.59
C GLU A 17 24.25 -24.64 5.30
N PRO A 18 23.51 -24.86 4.20
CA PRO A 18 22.43 -23.95 3.84
C PRO A 18 21.24 -24.08 4.79
N VAL A 19 20.63 -22.96 5.17
CA VAL A 19 19.38 -22.92 5.96
C VAL A 19 18.13 -23.23 5.13
N GLY A 20 18.29 -23.30 3.81
CA GLY A 20 17.23 -23.55 2.83
C GLY A 20 17.71 -23.22 1.42
N THR A 21 16.88 -23.55 0.42
CA THR A 21 17.21 -23.36 -1.00
C THR A 21 16.24 -22.39 -1.67
N ILE A 22 16.77 -21.32 -2.28
CA ILE A 22 16.03 -20.43 -3.16
C ILE A 22 16.08 -20.99 -4.59
N LEU A 23 14.95 -21.52 -5.07
CA LEU A 23 14.76 -22.02 -6.42
C LEU A 23 14.32 -20.88 -7.35
N CYS A 24 15.26 -20.36 -8.14
CA CYS A 24 15.04 -19.21 -9.01
C CYS A 24 14.65 -19.63 -10.44
N VAL A 25 13.49 -19.16 -10.91
CA VAL A 25 12.93 -19.48 -12.24
C VAL A 25 12.72 -18.19 -13.03
N HIS A 26 13.48 -18.03 -14.11
CA HIS A 26 13.42 -16.84 -14.97
C HIS A 26 12.26 -16.87 -15.97
N GLY A 27 11.89 -15.70 -16.52
CA GLY A 27 10.92 -15.55 -17.61
C GLY A 27 11.56 -15.43 -19.00
N ASN A 28 10.86 -14.78 -19.93
CA ASN A 28 11.24 -14.68 -21.33
C ASN A 28 11.59 -13.24 -21.72
N PRO A 29 12.73 -12.96 -22.39
CA PRO A 29 13.77 -13.85 -22.91
C PRO A 29 14.99 -13.90 -22.00
N THR A 30 14.80 -13.83 -20.68
CA THR A 30 15.89 -13.89 -19.70
C THR A 30 16.37 -15.33 -19.50
N TRP A 31 17.38 -15.49 -18.65
CA TRP A 31 17.94 -16.79 -18.24
C TRP A 31 18.51 -16.66 -16.82
N SER A 32 19.09 -17.72 -16.25
CA SER A 32 19.61 -17.77 -14.86
C SER A 32 20.52 -16.59 -14.48
N TYR A 33 21.17 -15.94 -15.45
CA TYR A 33 21.93 -14.70 -15.27
C TYR A 33 21.17 -13.58 -14.56
N LEU A 34 19.84 -13.52 -14.66
CA LEU A 34 18.97 -12.56 -13.95
C LEU A 34 19.20 -12.58 -12.43
N TRP A 35 19.51 -13.76 -11.88
CA TRP A 35 19.58 -14.00 -10.44
C TRP A 35 20.98 -13.79 -9.85
N ARG A 36 21.98 -13.42 -10.67
CA ARG A 36 23.39 -13.32 -10.27
C ARG A 36 23.65 -12.38 -9.08
N ARG A 37 22.87 -11.30 -8.95
CA ARG A 37 23.01 -10.33 -7.84
C ARG A 37 22.58 -10.96 -6.52
N LEU A 38 21.47 -11.70 -6.51
CA LEU A 38 20.99 -12.44 -5.34
C LEU A 38 21.94 -13.59 -4.99
N ALA A 39 22.43 -14.34 -5.98
CA ALA A 39 23.43 -15.39 -5.78
C ALA A 39 24.73 -14.84 -5.15
N ALA A 40 25.20 -13.67 -5.59
CA ALA A 40 26.35 -13.02 -4.98
C ALA A 40 26.06 -12.53 -3.55
N ALA A 41 24.89 -11.94 -3.32
CA ALA A 41 24.51 -11.39 -2.01
C ALA A 41 24.32 -12.49 -0.95
N THR A 42 23.76 -13.65 -1.31
CA THR A 42 23.60 -14.81 -0.42
C THR A 42 24.96 -15.39 -0.02
N VAL A 43 25.89 -15.54 -0.96
CA VAL A 43 27.26 -15.99 -0.67
C VAL A 43 28.00 -14.99 0.23
N GLU A 44 27.86 -13.68 0.00
CA GLU A 44 28.48 -12.66 0.85
C GLU A 44 27.89 -12.63 2.27
N THR A 45 26.57 -12.83 2.38
CA THR A 45 25.88 -12.95 3.68
C THR A 45 26.38 -14.16 4.46
N ALA A 46 26.54 -15.31 3.80
CA ALA A 46 27.11 -16.51 4.42
C ALA A 46 28.56 -16.28 4.90
N ARG A 47 29.40 -15.65 4.06
CA ARG A 47 30.81 -15.35 4.40
C ARG A 47 30.97 -14.37 5.56
N SER A 48 30.00 -13.48 5.75
CA SER A 48 29.97 -12.54 6.88
C SER A 48 29.33 -13.12 8.15
N GLY A 49 28.96 -14.42 8.15
CA GLY A 49 28.41 -15.13 9.30
C GLY A 49 26.88 -15.00 9.45
N GLY A 50 26.19 -14.50 8.43
CA GLY A 50 24.73 -14.51 8.37
C GLY A 50 24.15 -15.84 7.85
N PRO A 51 22.82 -15.96 7.75
CA PRO A 51 22.16 -17.16 7.24
C PRO A 51 22.60 -17.51 5.81
N ALA A 52 23.01 -18.76 5.59
CA ALA A 52 23.48 -19.24 4.30
C ALA A 52 22.32 -19.77 3.46
N TRP A 53 21.80 -18.97 2.53
CA TRP A 53 20.76 -19.43 1.59
C TRP A 53 21.39 -19.96 0.30
N ARG A 54 21.13 -21.22 -0.06
CA ARG A 54 21.56 -21.77 -1.35
C ARG A 54 20.67 -21.23 -2.44
N VAL A 55 21.23 -20.61 -3.46
CA VAL A 55 20.54 -20.27 -4.71
C VAL A 55 20.77 -21.37 -5.74
N VAL A 56 19.67 -21.91 -6.27
CA VAL A 56 19.61 -22.75 -7.47
C VAL A 56 18.83 -21.99 -8.54
N ALA A 57 19.52 -21.44 -9.54
CA ALA A 57 18.89 -20.69 -10.63
C ALA A 57 18.96 -21.47 -11.94
N VAL A 58 17.81 -21.93 -12.42
CA VAL A 58 17.73 -22.86 -13.56
C VAL A 58 17.62 -22.10 -14.88
N ASP A 59 18.21 -22.62 -15.95
CA ASP A 59 17.80 -22.27 -17.31
C ASP A 59 16.74 -23.26 -17.77
N GLN A 60 15.53 -22.81 -18.05
CA GLN A 60 14.46 -23.69 -18.56
C GLN A 60 14.88 -24.34 -19.89
N LEU A 61 14.34 -25.52 -20.24
CA LEU A 61 14.57 -26.12 -21.56
C LEU A 61 14.24 -25.11 -22.68
N GLU A 62 15.00 -25.17 -23.77
CA GLU A 62 15.01 -24.17 -24.86
C GLU A 62 15.57 -22.78 -24.52
N MET A 63 15.86 -22.48 -23.24
CA MET A 63 16.35 -21.18 -22.78
C MET A 63 17.80 -21.24 -22.29
N GLY A 64 18.43 -20.07 -22.14
CA GLY A 64 19.79 -19.98 -21.60
C GLY A 64 20.78 -20.95 -22.27
N PHE A 65 21.54 -21.69 -21.47
CA PHE A 65 22.47 -22.73 -21.93
C PHE A 65 21.92 -24.16 -21.81
N SER A 66 20.65 -24.33 -21.44
CA SER A 66 19.97 -25.64 -21.45
C SER A 66 19.78 -26.19 -22.86
N GLU A 67 19.49 -27.49 -22.95
CA GLU A 67 19.30 -28.20 -24.22
C GLU A 67 18.27 -27.51 -25.14
N ARG A 68 18.58 -27.49 -26.45
CA ARG A 68 17.65 -27.12 -27.52
C ARG A 68 17.09 -28.41 -28.12
N THR A 69 15.92 -28.82 -27.66
CA THR A 69 15.20 -30.00 -28.11
C THR A 69 14.46 -29.77 -29.43
N GLY A 70 14.15 -28.51 -29.75
CA GLY A 70 13.37 -28.12 -30.92
C GLY A 70 11.87 -28.37 -30.79
N ALA A 71 11.40 -28.85 -29.62
CA ALA A 71 9.99 -29.01 -29.31
C ALA A 71 9.39 -27.73 -28.74
N LEU A 72 8.09 -27.55 -28.94
CA LEU A 72 7.32 -26.56 -28.18
C LEU A 72 6.97 -27.16 -26.83
N HIS A 73 7.26 -26.42 -25.77
CA HIS A 73 6.98 -26.81 -24.39
C HIS A 73 5.86 -25.93 -23.85
N ALA A 74 4.69 -26.53 -23.64
CA ALA A 74 3.54 -25.85 -23.05
C ALA A 74 3.76 -25.65 -21.54
N LEU A 75 2.95 -24.81 -20.89
CA LEU A 75 3.08 -24.50 -19.47
C LEU A 75 3.11 -25.75 -18.59
N ALA A 76 2.23 -26.73 -18.85
CA ALA A 76 2.19 -27.98 -18.10
C ALA A 76 3.48 -28.80 -18.23
N ASP A 77 4.09 -28.79 -19.43
CA ASP A 77 5.38 -29.44 -19.63
C ASP A 77 6.48 -28.75 -18.82
N ARG A 78 6.50 -27.41 -18.80
CA ARG A 78 7.50 -26.64 -18.05
C ARG A 78 7.43 -26.89 -16.55
N VAL A 79 6.23 -26.94 -15.99
CA VAL A 79 6.02 -27.27 -14.57
C VAL A 79 6.52 -28.69 -14.29
N ARG A 80 6.07 -29.68 -15.06
CA ARG A 80 6.51 -31.08 -14.92
C ARG A 80 8.03 -31.21 -15.05
N GLU A 81 8.63 -30.48 -15.99
CA GLU A 81 10.07 -30.47 -16.24
C GLU A 81 10.88 -29.86 -15.11
N LEU A 82 10.37 -28.79 -14.49
CA LEU A 82 10.95 -28.23 -13.27
C LEU A 82 10.87 -29.23 -12.11
N SER A 83 9.73 -29.90 -11.92
CA SER A 83 9.56 -30.94 -10.89
C SER A 83 10.54 -32.10 -11.06
N ASN A 84 10.70 -32.59 -12.29
CA ASN A 84 11.68 -33.65 -12.58
C ASN A 84 13.11 -33.21 -12.25
N LEU A 85 13.45 -31.93 -12.48
CA LEU A 85 14.77 -31.41 -12.13
C LEU A 85 14.96 -31.31 -10.62
N THR A 86 13.97 -30.80 -9.88
CA THR A 86 14.04 -30.68 -8.42
C THR A 86 14.15 -32.04 -7.73
N ASP A 87 13.48 -33.07 -8.26
CA ASP A 87 13.63 -34.45 -7.79
C ASP A 87 15.07 -34.95 -7.94
N VAL A 88 15.70 -34.70 -9.10
CA VAL A 88 17.10 -35.09 -9.36
C VAL A 88 18.08 -34.34 -8.46
N LEU A 89 17.76 -33.08 -8.13
CA LEU A 89 18.57 -32.25 -7.24
C LEU A 89 18.35 -32.56 -5.75
N GLY A 90 17.35 -33.39 -5.41
CA GLY A 90 16.98 -33.71 -4.04
C GLY A 90 16.43 -32.51 -3.27
N LEU A 91 15.63 -31.66 -3.94
CA LEU A 91 14.98 -30.51 -3.32
C LEU A 91 13.60 -30.92 -2.78
N ASP A 92 13.61 -31.70 -1.70
CA ASP A 92 12.43 -32.30 -1.07
C ASP A 92 11.91 -31.54 0.18
N SER A 93 12.64 -30.53 0.65
CA SER A 93 12.34 -29.72 1.83
C SER A 93 13.02 -28.35 1.78
N ASP A 94 12.53 -27.40 2.58
CA ASP A 94 13.11 -26.06 2.78
C ASP A 94 13.32 -25.23 1.49
N VAL A 95 12.43 -25.40 0.51
CA VAL A 95 12.49 -24.70 -0.78
C VAL A 95 11.70 -23.41 -0.74
N VAL A 96 12.37 -22.31 -1.07
CA VAL A 96 11.74 -21.01 -1.34
C VAL A 96 11.75 -20.75 -2.83
N THR A 97 10.59 -20.62 -3.46
CA THR A 97 10.55 -20.32 -4.90
C THR A 97 10.76 -18.82 -5.15
N LEU A 98 11.45 -18.48 -6.24
CA LEU A 98 11.63 -17.12 -6.71
C LEU A 98 11.42 -17.04 -8.23
N GLY A 99 10.27 -16.54 -8.65
CA GLY A 99 9.90 -16.49 -10.06
C GLY A 99 9.82 -15.07 -10.62
N HIS A 100 10.21 -14.88 -11.89
CA HIS A 100 10.01 -13.62 -12.63
C HIS A 100 9.28 -13.88 -13.96
N ASP A 101 8.33 -13.02 -14.32
CA ASP A 101 7.61 -13.11 -15.60
C ASP A 101 7.04 -14.55 -15.76
N TRP A 102 7.16 -15.21 -16.91
CA TRP A 102 6.77 -16.60 -17.10
C TRP A 102 7.37 -17.59 -16.09
N GLY A 103 8.55 -17.31 -15.56
CA GLY A 103 9.13 -18.11 -14.49
C GLY A 103 8.32 -18.05 -13.20
N GLY A 104 7.60 -16.95 -12.96
CA GLY A 104 6.64 -16.81 -11.87
C GLY A 104 5.53 -17.87 -11.93
N VAL A 105 4.81 -17.96 -13.04
CA VAL A 105 3.74 -18.96 -13.18
C VAL A 105 4.26 -20.40 -13.14
N VAL A 106 5.43 -20.67 -13.75
CA VAL A 106 6.06 -22.01 -13.69
C VAL A 106 6.46 -22.35 -12.24
N SER A 107 7.06 -21.41 -11.51
CA SER A 107 7.44 -21.61 -10.10
C SER A 107 6.24 -21.80 -9.18
N LEU A 108 5.12 -21.14 -9.46
CA LEU A 108 3.88 -21.33 -8.72
C LEU A 108 3.23 -22.68 -9.05
N GLY A 109 3.31 -23.14 -10.29
CA GLY A 109 2.87 -24.49 -10.64
C GLY A 109 3.65 -25.56 -9.87
N TRP A 110 4.97 -25.40 -9.79
CA TRP A 110 5.81 -26.27 -8.95
C TRP A 110 5.41 -26.19 -7.47
N ALA A 111 5.22 -24.97 -6.94
CA ALA A 111 4.84 -24.75 -5.54
C ALA A 111 3.49 -25.41 -5.18
N VAL A 112 2.50 -25.34 -6.08
CA VAL A 112 1.20 -25.99 -5.92
C VAL A 112 1.33 -27.51 -5.95
N ASP A 113 2.22 -28.06 -6.76
CA ASP A 113 2.42 -29.51 -6.88
C ASP A 113 3.29 -30.08 -5.75
N HIS A 114 4.07 -29.24 -5.04
CA HIS A 114 5.09 -29.66 -4.06
C HIS A 114 4.91 -28.95 -2.70
N PRO A 115 3.72 -28.99 -2.07
CA PRO A 115 3.44 -28.26 -0.83
C PRO A 115 4.34 -28.71 0.34
N ASP A 116 4.73 -29.99 0.38
CA ASP A 116 5.56 -30.54 1.47
C ASP A 116 7.01 -30.04 1.41
N ALA A 117 7.52 -29.71 0.22
CA ALA A 117 8.88 -29.19 0.03
C ALA A 117 8.94 -27.65 0.17
N LEU A 118 7.80 -26.98 0.01
CA LEU A 118 7.70 -25.53 -0.08
C LEU A 118 7.73 -24.87 1.30
N SER A 119 8.62 -23.90 1.47
CA SER A 119 8.72 -23.08 2.69
C SER A 119 8.32 -21.63 2.50
N ALA A 120 8.41 -21.09 1.28
CA ALA A 120 7.98 -19.73 0.96
C ALA A 120 7.88 -19.49 -0.55
N VAL A 121 7.15 -18.45 -0.93
CA VAL A 121 7.01 -18.00 -2.33
C VAL A 121 7.48 -16.57 -2.46
N MET A 122 8.31 -16.29 -3.46
CA MET A 122 8.71 -14.95 -3.85
C MET A 122 8.47 -14.73 -5.34
N LEU A 123 7.91 -13.58 -5.70
CA LEU A 123 7.61 -13.26 -7.10
C LEU A 123 8.11 -11.87 -7.47
N LEU A 124 8.70 -11.76 -8.66
CA LEU A 124 8.93 -10.51 -9.37
C LEU A 124 7.94 -10.46 -10.54
N ASN A 125 7.29 -9.31 -10.76
CA ASN A 125 6.43 -8.99 -11.91
C ASN A 125 6.00 -10.19 -12.77
N THR A 126 4.85 -10.78 -12.43
CA THR A 126 4.29 -11.99 -13.06
C THR A 126 2.76 -11.96 -13.04
N ALA A 127 2.12 -12.93 -13.70
CA ALA A 127 0.70 -13.17 -13.64
C ALA A 127 0.40 -14.68 -13.61
N VAL A 128 -0.63 -15.06 -12.86
CA VAL A 128 -1.21 -16.42 -12.90
C VAL A 128 -2.62 -16.45 -13.47
N HIS A 129 -3.18 -15.30 -13.82
CA HIS A 129 -4.51 -15.20 -14.36
C HIS A 129 -4.62 -14.02 -15.33
N GLN A 130 -5.38 -14.23 -16.40
CA GLN A 130 -5.83 -13.21 -17.33
C GLN A 130 -7.36 -13.24 -17.32
N PRO A 131 -8.06 -12.15 -16.96
CA PRO A 131 -9.52 -12.14 -16.93
C PRO A 131 -10.15 -12.43 -18.31
N ASP A 132 -11.22 -13.21 -18.31
CA ASP A 132 -11.98 -13.53 -19.52
C ASP A 132 -12.50 -12.25 -20.19
N GLY A 133 -12.29 -12.15 -21.51
CA GLY A 133 -12.74 -11.01 -22.31
C GLY A 133 -11.88 -9.74 -22.18
N GLU A 134 -10.86 -9.73 -21.33
CA GLU A 134 -9.86 -8.65 -21.32
C GLU A 134 -8.70 -8.95 -22.28
N PRO A 135 -8.31 -8.00 -23.14
CA PRO A 135 -7.16 -8.20 -24.00
C PRO A 135 -5.88 -8.25 -23.17
N ILE A 136 -5.02 -9.22 -23.47
CA ILE A 136 -3.63 -9.21 -23.02
C ILE A 136 -2.92 -7.89 -23.41
N PRO A 137 -1.85 -7.49 -22.69
CA PRO A 137 -1.12 -6.25 -22.94
C PRO A 137 -0.83 -5.99 -24.42
N ALA A 138 -0.99 -4.74 -24.86
CA ALA A 138 -0.82 -4.37 -26.28
C ALA A 138 0.54 -4.77 -26.87
N PRO A 139 1.69 -4.65 -26.15
CA PRO A 139 2.96 -5.14 -26.65
C PRO A 139 2.97 -6.65 -26.95
N LEU A 140 2.33 -7.46 -26.09
CA LEU A 140 2.22 -8.91 -26.29
C LEU A 140 1.32 -9.26 -27.47
N ARG A 141 0.20 -8.56 -27.65
CA ARG A 141 -0.67 -8.74 -28.83
C ARG A 141 0.06 -8.51 -30.14
N LEU A 142 0.93 -7.50 -30.18
CA LEU A 142 1.76 -7.22 -31.34
C LEU A 142 2.77 -8.34 -31.60
N ALA A 143 3.43 -8.82 -30.55
CA ALA A 143 4.39 -9.93 -30.65
C ALA A 143 3.73 -11.25 -31.10
N LEU A 144 2.48 -11.49 -30.69
CA LEU A 144 1.70 -12.66 -31.07
C LEU A 144 1.09 -12.60 -32.48
N ALA A 145 1.13 -11.44 -33.15
CA ALA A 145 0.52 -11.29 -34.46
C ALA A 145 1.15 -12.26 -35.49
N SER A 146 0.30 -12.90 -36.30
CA SER A 146 0.74 -13.84 -37.33
C SER A 146 1.74 -13.17 -38.30
N GLY A 147 2.86 -13.85 -38.58
CA GLY A 147 3.98 -13.30 -39.35
C GLY A 147 4.94 -12.40 -38.54
N VAL A 148 4.51 -11.85 -37.40
CA VAL A 148 5.37 -11.06 -36.49
C VAL A 148 6.06 -11.95 -35.47
N LEU A 149 5.36 -12.95 -34.92
CA LEU A 149 5.88 -13.84 -33.88
C LEU A 149 7.24 -14.44 -34.26
N GLY A 150 7.29 -15.23 -35.34
CA GLY A 150 8.53 -15.88 -35.79
C GLY A 150 9.62 -14.88 -36.18
N ALA A 151 9.26 -13.78 -36.86
CA ALA A 151 10.23 -12.77 -37.31
C ALA A 151 10.85 -11.97 -36.14
N SER A 152 10.05 -11.60 -35.15
CA SER A 152 10.47 -10.75 -34.01
C SER A 152 11.17 -11.52 -32.89
N THR A 153 10.80 -12.80 -32.69
CA THR A 153 11.34 -13.62 -31.59
C THR A 153 12.48 -14.55 -32.03
N VAL A 154 12.40 -15.13 -33.23
CA VAL A 154 13.36 -16.14 -33.72
C VAL A 154 14.24 -15.58 -34.83
N GLY A 155 13.63 -15.13 -35.93
CA GLY A 155 14.35 -14.66 -37.13
C GLY A 155 15.28 -13.49 -36.85
N THR A 156 14.90 -12.61 -35.93
CA THR A 156 15.69 -11.47 -35.45
C THR A 156 15.80 -11.49 -33.92
N PRO A 157 16.76 -10.75 -33.32
CA PRO A 157 16.82 -10.59 -31.86
C PRO A 157 15.86 -9.51 -31.33
N ALA A 158 14.90 -9.02 -32.12
CA ALA A 158 14.12 -7.83 -31.80
C ALA A 158 13.37 -7.93 -30.47
N PHE A 159 12.79 -9.09 -30.16
CA PHE A 159 12.11 -9.32 -28.88
C PHE A 159 13.08 -9.18 -27.69
N LEU A 160 14.24 -9.84 -27.75
CA LEU A 160 15.29 -9.73 -26.73
C LEU A 160 15.77 -8.28 -26.58
N GLU A 161 16.08 -7.60 -27.68
CA GLU A 161 16.53 -6.21 -27.63
C GLU A 161 15.46 -5.27 -27.05
N THR A 162 14.18 -5.51 -27.35
CA THR A 162 13.07 -4.75 -26.79
C THR A 162 12.97 -4.96 -25.27
N THR A 163 13.05 -6.21 -24.80
CA THR A 163 13.02 -6.50 -23.36
C THR A 163 14.21 -5.89 -22.61
N LEU A 164 15.40 -5.86 -23.21
CA LEU A 164 16.57 -5.20 -22.60
C LEU A 164 16.51 -3.66 -22.66
N ALA A 165 15.71 -3.10 -23.56
CA ALA A 165 15.55 -1.66 -23.73
C ALA A 165 14.53 -1.06 -22.76
N ILE A 166 13.57 -1.85 -22.25
CA ILE A 166 12.57 -1.38 -21.28
C ILE A 166 13.10 -1.29 -19.84
N ALA A 167 14.29 -1.82 -19.56
CA ALA A 167 14.96 -1.65 -18.27
C ALA A 167 15.19 -0.16 -17.95
N HIS A 168 14.99 0.21 -16.69
CA HIS A 168 15.18 1.56 -16.20
C HIS A 168 15.88 1.56 -14.83
N PRO A 169 17.13 2.06 -14.73
CA PRO A 169 17.90 2.75 -15.77
C PRO A 169 18.39 1.83 -16.89
N ALA A 170 18.88 2.42 -17.99
CA ALA A 170 19.39 1.66 -19.12
C ALA A 170 20.55 0.72 -18.71
N LEU A 171 20.45 -0.54 -19.14
CA LEU A 171 21.44 -1.56 -18.77
C LEU A 171 22.84 -1.26 -19.32
N PRO A 172 23.91 -1.50 -18.53
CA PRO A 172 25.29 -1.47 -19.01
C PRO A 172 25.50 -2.45 -20.17
N ALA A 173 26.39 -2.12 -21.11
CA ALA A 173 26.64 -2.94 -22.29
C ALA A 173 27.05 -4.39 -21.94
N ALA A 174 27.90 -4.57 -20.93
CA ALA A 174 28.32 -5.90 -20.46
C ALA A 174 27.15 -6.74 -19.94
N VAL A 175 26.17 -6.11 -19.29
CA VAL A 175 24.96 -6.79 -18.81
C VAL A 175 24.11 -7.24 -20.00
N LYS A 176 23.91 -6.36 -20.99
CA LYS A 176 23.19 -6.71 -22.23
C LYS A 176 23.86 -7.87 -22.97
N GLU A 177 25.19 -7.87 -23.07
CA GLU A 177 25.93 -8.98 -23.67
C GLU A 177 25.74 -10.30 -22.91
N GLY A 178 25.67 -10.27 -21.58
CA GLY A 178 25.32 -11.43 -20.77
C GLY A 178 23.96 -12.02 -21.15
N TYR A 179 22.95 -11.17 -21.33
CA TYR A 179 21.63 -11.63 -21.79
C TYR A 179 21.63 -12.13 -23.24
N ARG A 180 22.46 -11.58 -24.13
CA ARG A 180 22.57 -12.01 -25.53
C ARG A 180 23.32 -13.33 -25.71
N ALA A 181 24.25 -13.66 -24.81
CA ALA A 181 25.16 -14.78 -24.96
C ALA A 181 24.50 -16.12 -25.35
N PRO A 182 23.43 -16.59 -24.69
CA PRO A 182 22.79 -17.86 -25.05
C PRO A 182 21.96 -17.84 -26.35
N TYR A 183 21.68 -16.65 -26.89
CA TYR A 183 20.74 -16.40 -28.00
C TYR A 183 21.42 -15.87 -29.28
N ARG A 184 22.74 -16.05 -29.39
CA ARG A 184 23.51 -15.73 -30.60
C ARG A 184 23.13 -16.71 -31.72
N GLY A 185 22.35 -16.23 -32.68
CA GLY A 185 21.84 -17.04 -33.81
C GLY A 185 20.33 -17.34 -33.69
N ALA A 186 19.67 -17.51 -34.84
CA ALA A 186 18.23 -17.77 -34.89
C ALA A 186 17.88 -19.16 -34.35
N GLU A 187 18.74 -20.14 -34.61
CA GLU A 187 18.67 -21.52 -34.13
C GLU A 187 18.69 -21.62 -32.59
N ARG A 188 19.18 -20.57 -31.91
CA ARG A 188 19.25 -20.48 -30.45
C ARG A 188 18.04 -19.78 -29.82
N ARG A 189 17.17 -19.17 -30.62
CA ARG A 189 16.01 -18.37 -30.18
C ARG A 189 14.66 -19.08 -30.32
N GLY A 190 14.64 -20.36 -30.69
CA GLY A 190 13.41 -21.16 -30.73
C GLY A 190 12.62 -21.11 -29.42
N GLY A 191 13.30 -21.21 -28.28
CA GLY A 191 12.67 -21.08 -26.95
C GLY A 191 12.02 -19.71 -26.70
N VAL A 192 12.65 -18.62 -27.14
CA VAL A 192 12.09 -17.27 -27.01
C VAL A 192 10.75 -17.17 -27.75
N GLY A 193 10.71 -17.68 -28.98
CA GLY A 193 9.47 -17.76 -29.75
C GLY A 193 8.45 -18.71 -29.14
N GLY A 194 8.90 -19.85 -28.61
CA GLY A 194 8.05 -20.84 -27.95
C GLY A 194 7.34 -20.29 -26.70
N PHE A 195 8.03 -19.53 -25.86
CA PHE A 195 7.42 -18.85 -24.71
C PHE A 195 6.36 -17.83 -25.12
N VAL A 196 6.65 -17.00 -26.13
CA VAL A 196 5.65 -16.03 -26.61
C VAL A 196 4.45 -16.77 -27.24
N ALA A 197 4.69 -17.84 -27.99
CA ALA A 197 3.64 -18.65 -28.60
C ALA A 197 2.75 -19.35 -27.58
N ASP A 198 3.25 -19.61 -26.37
CA ASP A 198 2.55 -20.32 -25.31
C ASP A 198 1.64 -19.43 -24.46
N ILE A 199 1.57 -18.12 -24.75
CA ILE A 199 0.71 -17.18 -24.04
C ILE A 199 -0.77 -17.50 -24.29
N PRO A 200 -1.52 -17.92 -23.24
CA PRO A 200 -2.92 -18.25 -23.40
C PRO A 200 -3.74 -16.98 -23.61
N VAL A 201 -4.15 -16.76 -24.85
CA VAL A 201 -4.99 -15.62 -25.25
C VAL A 201 -6.48 -15.88 -25.07
N ASP A 202 -6.89 -17.15 -24.97
CA ASP A 202 -8.26 -17.58 -24.79
C ASP A 202 -8.35 -18.98 -24.16
N ALA A 203 -9.58 -19.40 -23.87
CA ALA A 203 -9.87 -20.66 -23.21
C ALA A 203 -9.55 -21.93 -24.03
N ALA A 204 -9.38 -21.80 -25.36
CA ALA A 204 -9.03 -22.91 -26.24
C ALA A 204 -7.50 -23.14 -26.31
N HIS A 205 -6.69 -22.20 -25.79
CA HIS A 205 -5.25 -22.32 -25.81
C HIS A 205 -4.77 -23.53 -24.96
N PRO A 206 -3.81 -24.35 -25.43
CA PRO A 206 -3.36 -25.56 -24.70
C PRO A 206 -2.92 -25.31 -23.26
N SER A 207 -2.25 -24.18 -23.00
CA SER A 207 -1.77 -23.80 -21.66
C SER A 207 -2.83 -23.13 -20.77
N HIS A 208 -4.03 -22.85 -21.29
CA HIS A 208 -5.10 -22.21 -20.51
C HIS A 208 -5.60 -23.07 -19.35
N GLY A 209 -5.79 -24.38 -19.58
CA GLY A 209 -6.22 -25.31 -18.54
C GLY A 209 -5.22 -25.39 -17.38
N GLU A 210 -3.93 -25.43 -17.71
CA GLU A 210 -2.86 -25.44 -16.70
C GLU A 210 -2.77 -24.11 -15.95
N LEU A 211 -2.84 -22.97 -16.65
CA LEU A 211 -2.86 -21.65 -16.02
C LEU A 211 -4.02 -21.55 -15.01
N THR A 212 -5.20 -22.05 -15.39
CA THR A 212 -6.39 -22.07 -14.54
C THR A 212 -6.20 -22.95 -13.31
N ARG A 213 -5.58 -24.13 -13.48
CA ARG A 213 -5.26 -25.05 -12.37
C ARG A 213 -4.31 -24.38 -11.36
N ILE A 214 -3.23 -23.77 -11.85
CA ILE A 214 -2.27 -23.06 -11.00
C ILE A 214 -2.97 -21.92 -10.27
N ALA A 215 -3.72 -21.08 -10.97
CA ALA A 215 -4.46 -19.96 -10.38
C ALA A 215 -5.43 -20.40 -9.26
N ALA A 216 -6.07 -21.56 -9.42
CA ALA A 216 -6.98 -22.15 -8.43
C ALA A 216 -6.24 -22.79 -7.24
N GLY A 217 -5.00 -23.24 -7.43
CA GLY A 217 -4.16 -23.81 -6.38
C GLY A 217 -3.44 -22.77 -5.51
N VAL A 218 -3.10 -21.61 -6.07
CA VAL A 218 -2.38 -20.53 -5.36
C VAL A 218 -3.01 -20.14 -4.01
N PRO A 219 -4.35 -19.99 -3.87
CA PRO A 219 -4.97 -19.68 -2.58
C PRO A 219 -4.75 -20.72 -1.48
N GLY A 220 -4.34 -21.95 -1.82
CA GLY A 220 -4.01 -22.99 -0.85
C GLY A 220 -2.56 -22.95 -0.34
N LEU A 221 -1.75 -21.97 -0.78
CA LEU A 221 -0.36 -21.83 -0.33
C LEU A 221 -0.30 -21.02 0.98
N ASP A 222 -0.32 -21.72 2.12
CA ASP A 222 -0.29 -21.13 3.47
C ASP A 222 1.12 -20.75 3.96
N VAL A 223 2.11 -20.76 3.07
CA VAL A 223 3.50 -20.37 3.37
C VAL A 223 3.70 -18.84 3.28
N PRO A 224 4.73 -18.28 3.94
CA PRO A 224 5.11 -16.88 3.74
C PRO A 224 5.28 -16.53 2.26
N ALA A 225 4.73 -15.40 1.84
CA ALA A 225 4.78 -14.93 0.45
C ALA A 225 5.28 -13.48 0.35
N LEU A 226 6.13 -13.21 -0.65
CA LEU A 226 6.68 -11.88 -0.95
C LEU A 226 6.48 -11.51 -2.42
N MET A 227 5.87 -10.35 -2.66
CA MET A 227 5.71 -9.75 -3.99
C MET A 227 6.66 -8.57 -4.14
N LEU A 228 7.68 -8.71 -5.00
CA LEU A 228 8.67 -7.69 -5.34
C LEU A 228 8.23 -7.04 -6.66
N TRP A 229 7.69 -5.84 -6.60
CA TRP A 229 6.94 -5.28 -7.73
C TRP A 229 7.51 -3.99 -8.28
N GLY A 230 7.74 -3.95 -9.59
CA GLY A 230 8.06 -2.77 -10.39
C GLY A 230 6.80 -2.17 -11.02
N PRO A 231 6.26 -1.04 -10.51
CA PRO A 231 4.97 -0.51 -10.96
C PRO A 231 4.98 0.07 -12.39
N LEU A 232 6.16 0.30 -12.98
CA LEU A 232 6.29 0.84 -14.35
C LEU A 232 6.31 -0.25 -15.43
N ASP A 233 6.07 -1.51 -15.06
CA ASP A 233 6.06 -2.62 -16.00
C ASP A 233 4.89 -2.50 -17.01
N PRO A 234 5.17 -2.43 -18.33
CA PRO A 234 4.13 -2.35 -19.36
C PRO A 234 3.43 -3.68 -19.66
N ILE A 235 3.96 -4.79 -19.14
CA ILE A 235 3.47 -6.15 -19.33
C ILE A 235 2.69 -6.59 -18.10
N PHE A 236 3.34 -6.63 -16.94
CA PHE A 236 2.72 -7.00 -15.67
C PHE A 236 2.37 -5.76 -14.84
N SER A 237 1.29 -5.09 -15.24
CA SER A 237 0.74 -3.93 -14.50
C SER A 237 0.18 -4.31 -13.12
N ASP A 238 -0.07 -3.32 -12.25
CA ASP A 238 -0.64 -3.48 -10.91
C ASP A 238 -1.87 -4.40 -10.84
N ARG A 239 -2.66 -4.54 -11.91
CA ARG A 239 -3.81 -5.48 -11.94
C ARG A 239 -3.42 -6.92 -11.57
N TYR A 240 -2.22 -7.36 -11.97
CA TYR A 240 -1.79 -8.74 -11.74
C TYR A 240 -1.24 -8.92 -10.33
N LEU A 241 -0.62 -7.87 -9.79
CA LEU A 241 -0.34 -7.81 -8.36
C LEU A 241 -1.65 -7.83 -7.56
N ASP A 242 -2.67 -7.13 -8.04
CA ASP A 242 -3.98 -7.07 -7.40
C ASP A 242 -4.63 -8.46 -7.33
N ASP A 243 -4.57 -9.21 -8.44
CA ASP A 243 -5.00 -10.62 -8.50
C ASP A 243 -4.18 -11.52 -7.56
N LEU A 244 -2.84 -11.42 -7.58
CA LEU A 244 -1.96 -12.24 -6.74
C LEU A 244 -2.22 -12.06 -5.25
N VAL A 245 -2.40 -10.83 -4.78
CA VAL A 245 -2.69 -10.58 -3.35
C VAL A 245 -4.15 -10.88 -3.00
N THR A 246 -5.08 -10.80 -3.95
CA THR A 246 -6.41 -11.35 -3.73
C THR A 246 -6.36 -12.86 -3.47
N ARG A 247 -5.46 -13.58 -4.16
CA ARG A 247 -5.25 -15.02 -3.96
C ARG A 247 -4.39 -15.33 -2.73
N LEU A 248 -3.43 -14.48 -2.39
CA LEU A 248 -2.51 -14.60 -1.25
C LEU A 248 -2.63 -13.35 -0.34
N PRO A 249 -3.70 -13.23 0.46
CA PRO A 249 -3.96 -12.03 1.26
C PRO A 249 -2.91 -11.79 2.35
N HIS A 250 -2.16 -12.82 2.74
CA HIS A 250 -1.03 -12.72 3.68
C HIS A 250 0.29 -12.30 3.03
N ALA A 251 0.35 -12.19 1.69
CA ALA A 251 1.58 -11.84 1.00
C ALA A 251 2.04 -10.42 1.37
N GLN A 252 3.32 -10.29 1.70
CA GLN A 252 3.95 -8.99 1.85
C GLN A 252 4.29 -8.42 0.48
N VAL A 253 4.11 -7.12 0.29
CA VAL A 253 4.39 -6.46 -0.99
C VAL A 253 5.45 -5.39 -0.80
N HIS A 254 6.54 -5.51 -1.55
CA HIS A 254 7.57 -4.50 -1.67
C HIS A 254 7.53 -3.89 -3.07
N ARG A 255 7.05 -2.64 -3.17
CA ARG A 255 7.02 -1.88 -4.44
C ARG A 255 8.32 -1.10 -4.61
N PHE A 256 9.05 -1.37 -5.69
CA PHE A 256 10.21 -0.59 -6.09
C PHE A 256 9.79 0.54 -7.01
N GLU A 257 9.48 1.69 -6.40
CA GLU A 257 9.09 2.88 -7.15
C GLU A 257 10.16 3.29 -8.16
N GLY A 258 9.77 3.36 -9.44
CA GLY A 258 10.68 3.66 -10.55
C GLY A 258 11.25 2.43 -11.26
N ALA A 259 11.09 1.22 -10.70
CA ALA A 259 11.39 -0.02 -11.40
C ALA A 259 10.24 -0.39 -12.36
N GLY A 260 10.60 -1.02 -13.47
CA GLY A 260 9.68 -1.56 -14.47
C GLY A 260 9.72 -3.08 -14.50
N HIS A 261 9.84 -3.62 -15.70
CA HIS A 261 9.69 -5.05 -15.95
C HIS A 261 10.85 -5.90 -15.42
N LEU A 262 12.08 -5.40 -15.50
CA LEU A 262 13.29 -6.12 -15.10
C LEU A 262 13.74 -5.68 -13.70
N VAL A 263 12.88 -5.88 -12.69
CA VAL A 263 13.12 -5.45 -11.29
C VAL A 263 14.51 -5.85 -10.80
N ALA A 264 14.96 -7.07 -11.10
CA ALA A 264 16.27 -7.57 -10.69
C ALA A 264 17.46 -6.78 -11.28
N GLU A 265 17.24 -6.05 -12.37
CA GLU A 265 18.21 -5.18 -13.01
C GLU A 265 18.03 -3.70 -12.64
N ASP A 266 16.77 -3.26 -12.59
CA ASP A 266 16.37 -1.86 -12.38
C ASP A 266 16.79 -1.37 -10.98
N VAL A 267 16.78 -2.26 -9.98
CA VAL A 267 17.08 -1.93 -8.59
C VAL A 267 17.90 -3.01 -7.89
N ASP A 268 18.50 -2.67 -6.75
CA ASP A 268 19.11 -3.64 -5.85
C ASP A 268 18.03 -4.24 -4.93
N TYR A 269 17.43 -5.33 -5.39
CA TYR A 269 16.33 -6.02 -4.70
C TYR A 269 16.81 -7.06 -3.67
N ALA A 270 18.07 -7.51 -3.75
CA ALA A 270 18.59 -8.57 -2.91
C ALA A 270 18.54 -8.25 -1.40
N PRO A 271 18.83 -7.02 -0.94
CA PRO A 271 18.66 -6.66 0.47
C PRO A 271 17.22 -6.82 0.98
N ALA A 272 16.22 -6.50 0.14
CA ALA A 272 14.81 -6.66 0.50
C ALA A 272 14.44 -8.15 0.66
N VAL A 273 14.92 -8.99 -0.26
CA VAL A 273 14.76 -10.46 -0.18
C VAL A 273 15.40 -11.01 1.10
N LEU A 274 16.66 -10.67 1.35
CA LEU A 274 17.40 -11.22 2.50
C LEU A 274 16.85 -10.74 3.84
N THR A 275 16.41 -9.47 3.92
CA THR A 275 15.73 -8.96 5.12
C THR A 275 14.43 -9.72 5.37
N TRP A 276 13.61 -9.90 4.32
CA TRP A 276 12.35 -10.63 4.44
C TRP A 276 12.56 -12.10 4.81
N LEU A 277 13.53 -12.79 4.22
CA LEU A 277 13.89 -14.16 4.61
C LEU A 277 14.35 -14.21 6.07
N GLY A 278 15.14 -13.23 6.52
CA GLY A 278 15.51 -13.10 7.93
C GLY A 278 14.29 -12.97 8.83
N ASP A 279 13.35 -12.09 8.49
CA ASP A 279 12.14 -11.85 9.29
C ASP A 279 11.19 -13.06 9.28
N ALA A 280 11.03 -13.72 8.13
CA ALA A 280 10.10 -14.84 7.95
C ALA A 280 10.59 -16.14 8.63
N PHE A 281 11.91 -16.35 8.70
CA PHE A 281 12.51 -17.58 9.21
C PHE A 281 13.30 -17.40 10.53
N SER A 282 13.23 -16.23 11.17
CA SER A 282 13.80 -16.05 12.52
C SER A 282 12.91 -16.66 13.60
N GLU A 283 13.49 -17.46 14.52
CA GLU A 283 12.80 -18.05 15.69
C GLU A 283 12.16 -17.00 16.63
N SER A 284 12.55 -15.74 16.50
CA SER A 284 12.03 -14.60 17.26
C SER A 284 11.26 -13.65 16.37
N GLY A 285 9.99 -13.96 16.08
CA GLY A 285 9.01 -13.02 15.50
C GLY A 285 8.69 -11.79 16.37
N ALA A 286 9.54 -11.46 17.35
CA ALA A 286 9.39 -10.30 18.21
C ALA A 286 10.20 -9.14 17.63
N ALA A 287 9.50 -8.17 17.03
CA ALA A 287 10.00 -6.80 16.92
C ALA A 287 10.66 -6.39 18.26
N PRO A 288 11.76 -5.61 18.24
CA PRO A 288 12.53 -5.28 19.44
C PRO A 288 11.61 -4.88 20.59
N ASP A 289 11.87 -5.43 21.77
CA ASP A 289 11.09 -5.25 23.01
C ASP A 289 11.11 -3.78 23.46
N VAL A 290 10.33 -2.95 22.78
CA VAL A 290 9.90 -1.66 23.29
C VAL A 290 8.90 -1.99 24.38
N ARG A 291 9.34 -1.98 25.65
CA ARG A 291 8.49 -2.20 26.84
C ARG A 291 7.07 -1.69 26.61
N ARG A 292 6.15 -2.61 26.32
CA ARG A 292 4.77 -2.26 25.97
C ARG A 292 4.00 -2.03 27.26
N PRO A 293 3.41 -0.84 27.46
CA PRO A 293 2.51 -0.65 28.60
C PRO A 293 1.31 -1.57 28.43
N THR A 294 1.12 -2.52 29.36
CA THR A 294 -0.02 -3.47 29.37
C THR A 294 -1.29 -2.87 29.99
N ALA A 295 -1.23 -1.61 30.41
CA ALA A 295 -2.38 -0.92 30.99
C ALA A 295 -3.57 -0.90 30.00
N PRO A 296 -4.81 -0.99 30.51
CA PRO A 296 -6.02 -0.75 29.72
C PRO A 296 -5.92 0.61 29.03
N ILE A 297 -6.29 0.68 27.75
CA ILE A 297 -6.36 1.95 27.02
C ILE A 297 -7.81 2.45 27.01
N GLU A 298 -7.99 3.76 27.18
CA GLU A 298 -9.27 4.38 26.86
C GLU A 298 -9.36 4.57 25.34
N PRO A 299 -10.46 4.16 24.68
CA PRO A 299 -10.61 4.32 23.24
C PRO A 299 -10.70 5.81 22.84
N LEU A 300 -10.33 6.13 21.61
CA LEU A 300 -10.35 7.52 21.13
C LEU A 300 -11.75 8.13 21.15
N TRP A 301 -12.82 7.34 21.00
CA TRP A 301 -14.20 7.83 21.03
C TRP A 301 -14.78 7.99 22.44
N ARG A 302 -14.00 7.80 23.53
CA ARG A 302 -14.53 7.80 24.90
C ARG A 302 -15.32 9.05 25.27
N HIS A 303 -14.84 10.23 24.85
CA HIS A 303 -15.53 11.49 25.11
C HIS A 303 -16.82 11.63 24.29
N LEU A 304 -16.92 11.02 23.10
CA LEU A 304 -18.17 10.99 22.34
C LEU A 304 -19.26 10.20 23.07
N GLU A 305 -18.90 9.15 23.79
CA GLU A 305 -19.84 8.40 24.62
C GLU A 305 -20.21 9.16 25.88
N THR A 306 -19.21 9.75 26.55
CA THR A 306 -19.43 10.50 27.80
C THR A 306 -20.33 11.71 27.58
N HIS A 307 -20.24 12.34 26.41
CA HIS A 307 -21.03 13.52 26.02
C HIS A 307 -22.14 13.18 25.01
N ALA A 308 -22.56 11.91 24.92
CA ALA A 308 -23.55 11.47 23.93
C ALA A 308 -24.91 12.21 24.05
N ASP A 309 -25.26 12.66 25.24
CA ASP A 309 -26.49 13.42 25.51
C ASP A 309 -26.26 14.93 25.67
N ASP A 310 -25.08 15.44 25.32
CA ASP A 310 -24.71 16.85 25.51
C ASP A 310 -24.97 17.68 24.24
N ASP A 311 -25.84 18.69 24.34
CA ASP A 311 -26.11 19.65 23.24
C ASP A 311 -25.03 20.74 23.12
N GLY A 312 -24.03 20.73 24.00
CA GLY A 312 -22.85 21.58 23.95
C GLY A 312 -22.03 21.38 22.68
N LEU A 313 -21.26 22.41 22.34
CA LEU A 313 -20.46 22.45 21.12
C LEU A 313 -19.35 21.38 21.17
N ALA A 314 -19.21 20.57 20.11
CA ALA A 314 -18.09 19.65 19.92
C ALA A 314 -17.10 20.18 18.88
N LEU A 315 -17.60 20.59 17.71
CA LEU A 315 -16.76 21.14 16.66
C LEU A 315 -17.46 22.22 15.83
N VAL A 316 -16.66 23.05 15.17
CA VAL A 316 -17.11 24.08 14.24
C VAL A 316 -16.38 23.92 12.90
N GLU A 317 -17.15 23.80 11.83
CA GLU A 317 -16.64 23.92 10.47
C GLU A 317 -16.73 25.39 10.06
N MET A 318 -15.60 26.08 9.90
CA MET A 318 -15.61 27.50 9.54
C MET A 318 -16.07 27.74 8.10
N ALA A 319 -15.73 26.81 7.20
CA ALA A 319 -16.08 26.85 5.78
C ALA A 319 -16.69 25.50 5.35
N PRO A 320 -17.97 25.24 5.69
CA PRO A 320 -18.63 24.01 5.25
C PRO A 320 -18.78 23.99 3.72
N PRO A 321 -18.75 22.80 3.07
CA PRO A 321 -18.96 22.69 1.61
C PRO A 321 -20.32 23.21 1.11
N SER A 322 -21.28 23.35 2.02
CA SER A 322 -22.63 23.83 1.76
C SER A 322 -23.11 24.79 2.87
N GLY A 323 -23.42 26.04 2.48
CA GLY A 323 -23.99 27.09 3.33
C GLY A 323 -23.15 28.38 3.38
N ASP A 324 -23.78 29.50 3.76
CA ASP A 324 -23.16 30.84 3.87
C ASP A 324 -22.63 31.15 5.28
N GLY A 325 -21.94 30.20 5.93
CA GLY A 325 -21.29 30.48 7.22
C GLY A 325 -20.90 29.25 8.05
N PRO A 326 -20.32 29.46 9.25
CA PRO A 326 -19.82 28.38 10.08
C PRO A 326 -20.91 27.41 10.53
N ARG A 327 -20.63 26.10 10.42
CA ARG A 327 -21.51 25.04 10.90
C ARG A 327 -21.08 24.57 12.28
N ARG A 328 -21.97 24.70 13.27
CA ARG A 328 -21.75 24.25 14.66
C ARG A 328 -22.34 22.85 14.85
N VAL A 329 -21.55 21.94 15.41
CA VAL A 329 -21.95 20.56 15.65
C VAL A 329 -21.86 20.26 17.15
N SER A 330 -22.95 19.78 17.75
CA SER A 330 -22.99 19.40 19.17
C SER A 330 -22.38 18.02 19.40
N TRP A 331 -22.00 17.73 20.65
CA TRP A 331 -21.53 16.39 21.04
C TRP A 331 -22.57 15.31 20.78
N ARG A 332 -23.84 15.57 21.13
CA ARG A 332 -24.97 14.67 20.84
C ARG A 332 -25.10 14.38 19.35
N LEU A 333 -25.04 15.41 18.50
CA LEU A 333 -25.14 15.22 17.06
C LEU A 333 -23.95 14.41 16.52
N LEU A 334 -22.73 14.75 16.93
CA LEU A 334 -21.52 14.06 16.49
C LEU A 334 -21.52 12.59 16.94
N SER A 335 -21.83 12.34 18.20
CA SER A 335 -21.91 10.99 18.77
C SER A 335 -22.97 10.15 18.05
N ARG A 336 -24.17 10.70 17.82
CA ARG A 336 -25.21 10.01 17.04
C ARG A 336 -24.73 9.68 15.62
N ARG A 337 -24.12 10.64 14.92
CA ARG A 337 -23.61 10.43 13.56
C ARG A 337 -22.53 9.37 13.49
N VAL A 338 -21.65 9.30 14.48
CA VAL A 338 -20.62 8.27 14.59
C VAL A 338 -21.25 6.89 14.74
N HIS A 339 -22.27 6.74 15.58
CA HIS A 339 -22.98 5.46 15.73
C HIS A 339 -23.74 5.07 14.46
N GLU A 340 -24.51 5.99 13.87
CA GLU A 340 -25.23 5.76 12.62
C GLU A 340 -24.27 5.34 11.49
N LEU A 341 -23.13 6.01 11.33
CA LEU A 341 -22.13 5.63 10.32
C LEU A 341 -21.44 4.31 10.63
N ALA A 342 -21.08 4.04 11.89
CA ALA A 342 -20.44 2.79 12.29
C ALA A 342 -21.35 1.58 11.97
N ALA A 343 -22.62 1.67 12.35
CA ALA A 343 -23.61 0.63 12.04
C ALA A 343 -23.82 0.50 10.52
N GLY A 344 -23.93 1.62 9.80
CA GLY A 344 -24.11 1.62 8.34
C GLY A 344 -22.94 1.00 7.60
N LEU A 345 -21.70 1.29 8.01
CA LEU A 345 -20.49 0.70 7.43
C LEU A 345 -20.45 -0.81 7.65
N ARG A 346 -20.73 -1.30 8.87
CA ARG A 346 -20.81 -2.75 9.14
C ARG A 346 -21.87 -3.43 8.28
N ALA A 347 -23.06 -2.83 8.19
CA ALA A 347 -24.16 -3.37 7.40
C ALA A 347 -23.89 -3.33 5.89
N SER A 348 -23.07 -2.39 5.40
CA SER A 348 -22.56 -2.40 4.02
C SER A 348 -21.47 -3.44 3.76
N GLY A 349 -21.02 -4.17 4.78
CA GLY A 349 -20.05 -5.26 4.66
C GLY A 349 -18.64 -4.95 5.15
N VAL A 350 -18.38 -3.76 5.71
CA VAL A 350 -17.06 -3.42 6.27
C VAL A 350 -16.81 -4.23 7.54
N ARG A 351 -15.66 -4.91 7.59
CA ARG A 351 -15.22 -5.79 8.67
C ARG A 351 -14.07 -5.18 9.47
N PRO A 352 -13.82 -5.64 10.71
CA PRO A 352 -12.59 -5.32 11.41
C PRO A 352 -11.36 -5.69 10.56
N GLY A 353 -10.38 -4.80 10.48
CA GLY A 353 -9.19 -4.93 9.63
C GLY A 353 -9.33 -4.32 8.23
N ASP A 354 -10.54 -4.11 7.73
CA ASP A 354 -10.76 -3.49 6.41
C ASP A 354 -10.23 -2.06 6.39
N ARG A 355 -9.58 -1.68 5.29
CA ARG A 355 -8.92 -0.39 5.13
C ARG A 355 -9.84 0.60 4.42
N VAL A 356 -10.15 1.70 5.09
CA VAL A 356 -11.06 2.74 4.60
C VAL A 356 -10.28 4.01 4.28
N SER A 357 -10.10 4.31 3.00
CA SER A 357 -9.45 5.53 2.51
C SER A 357 -10.40 6.72 2.57
N LEU A 358 -10.07 7.71 3.40
CA LEU A 358 -10.88 8.90 3.62
C LEU A 358 -10.35 10.08 2.79
N LEU A 359 -10.94 10.28 1.62
CA LEU A 359 -10.72 11.43 0.72
C LEU A 359 -11.81 12.49 0.95
N VAL A 360 -12.06 12.78 2.23
CA VAL A 360 -13.10 13.70 2.68
C VAL A 360 -12.45 14.99 3.19
N PRO A 361 -12.92 16.17 2.78
CA PRO A 361 -12.41 17.43 3.31
C PRO A 361 -12.50 17.49 4.85
N PRO A 362 -11.59 18.22 5.52
CA PRO A 362 -11.65 18.39 6.97
C PRO A 362 -12.99 18.97 7.42
N GLY A 363 -13.63 18.31 8.38
CA GLY A 363 -14.94 18.70 8.88
C GLY A 363 -15.60 17.62 9.73
N ALA A 364 -16.87 17.82 10.02
CA ALA A 364 -17.77 16.94 10.75
C ALA A 364 -17.89 15.57 10.08
N ASP A 365 -18.01 15.51 8.76
CA ASP A 365 -18.16 14.24 8.03
C ASP A 365 -16.88 13.39 8.13
N LEU A 366 -15.70 14.00 7.90
CA LEU A 366 -14.42 13.32 8.10
C LEU A 366 -14.24 12.85 9.54
N THR A 367 -14.61 13.71 10.51
CA THR A 367 -14.56 13.36 11.93
C THR A 367 -15.46 12.16 12.22
N ALA A 368 -16.73 12.22 11.82
CA ALA A 368 -17.69 11.17 12.09
C ALA A 368 -17.29 9.84 11.43
N LEU A 369 -16.82 9.86 10.18
CA LEU A 369 -16.30 8.68 9.48
C LEU A 369 -15.07 8.08 10.15
N LEU A 370 -14.11 8.91 10.56
CA LEU A 370 -12.90 8.44 11.23
C LEU A 370 -13.27 7.71 12.53
N TYR A 371 -14.08 8.33 13.40
CA TYR A 371 -14.46 7.70 14.65
C TYR A 371 -15.38 6.49 14.44
N ALA A 372 -16.22 6.49 13.40
CA ALA A 372 -17.04 5.33 13.02
C ALA A 372 -16.17 4.13 12.62
N CYS A 373 -15.16 4.35 11.77
CA CYS A 373 -14.22 3.32 11.35
C CYS A 373 -13.43 2.77 12.54
N LEU A 374 -12.87 3.65 13.37
CA LEU A 374 -12.15 3.27 14.59
C LEU A 374 -13.03 2.44 15.53
N ARG A 375 -14.31 2.78 15.66
CA ARG A 375 -15.24 2.06 16.55
C ARG A 375 -15.50 0.63 16.09
N ILE A 376 -15.52 0.37 14.78
CA ILE A 376 -15.82 -0.95 14.22
C ILE A 376 -14.55 -1.77 13.90
N GLY A 377 -13.37 -1.25 14.27
CA GLY A 377 -12.09 -1.89 14.01
C GLY A 377 -11.61 -1.80 12.55
N ALA A 378 -12.20 -0.90 11.76
CA ALA A 378 -11.73 -0.62 10.40
C ALA A 378 -10.50 0.30 10.45
N VAL A 379 -9.53 0.04 9.57
CA VAL A 379 -8.27 0.76 9.48
C VAL A 379 -8.45 2.03 8.67
N VAL A 380 -8.33 3.19 9.30
CA VAL A 380 -8.49 4.47 8.59
C VAL A 380 -7.22 4.80 7.79
N VAL A 381 -7.35 4.99 6.49
CA VAL A 381 -6.25 5.43 5.62
C VAL A 381 -6.42 6.92 5.31
N VAL A 382 -5.45 7.73 5.75
CA VAL A 382 -5.44 9.17 5.49
C VAL A 382 -4.20 9.54 4.69
N ALA A 383 -4.44 10.14 3.52
CA ALA A 383 -3.39 10.69 2.66
C ALA A 383 -3.71 12.16 2.34
N ASP A 384 -2.74 13.04 2.60
CA ASP A 384 -2.89 14.48 2.43
C ASP A 384 -2.89 14.87 0.95
N ALA A 385 -3.79 15.78 0.54
CA ALA A 385 -3.87 16.27 -0.84
C ALA A 385 -2.59 17.00 -1.30
N GLY A 386 -1.79 17.53 -0.36
CA GLY A 386 -0.47 18.12 -0.59
C GLY A 386 0.56 17.14 -1.15
N LEU A 387 0.29 15.83 -1.17
CA LEU A 387 1.08 14.84 -1.90
C LEU A 387 1.03 15.00 -3.43
N GLY A 388 0.06 15.79 -3.93
CA GLY A 388 -0.27 15.86 -5.34
C GLY A 388 -0.82 14.55 -5.89
N LEU A 389 -1.33 14.57 -7.13
CA LEU A 389 -2.03 13.42 -7.72
C LEU A 389 -1.18 12.14 -7.76
N LYS A 390 0.09 12.26 -8.12
CA LYS A 390 1.03 11.12 -8.18
C LYS A 390 1.30 10.53 -6.80
N GLY A 391 1.55 11.38 -5.80
CA GLY A 391 1.81 10.94 -4.43
C GLY A 391 0.56 10.34 -3.77
N LEU A 392 -0.61 10.94 -4.01
CA LEU A 392 -1.89 10.44 -3.52
C LEU A 392 -2.24 9.08 -4.13
N THR A 393 -2.05 8.91 -5.44
CA THR A 393 -2.26 7.63 -6.13
C THR A 393 -1.38 6.53 -5.53
N ARG A 394 -0.10 6.83 -5.34
CA ARG A 394 0.83 5.92 -4.68
C ARG A 394 0.38 5.57 -3.27
N ALA A 395 -0.01 6.58 -2.48
CA ALA A 395 -0.43 6.37 -1.10
C ALA A 395 -1.67 5.46 -1.02
N VAL A 396 -2.70 5.77 -1.79
CA VAL A 396 -3.95 5.01 -1.77
C VAL A 396 -3.74 3.59 -2.29
N ARG A 397 -3.05 3.39 -3.42
CA ARG A 397 -2.76 2.04 -3.92
C ARG A 397 -1.79 1.27 -3.01
N GLY A 398 -0.86 1.98 -2.37
CA GLY A 398 0.06 1.43 -1.38
C GLY A 398 -0.65 0.90 -0.14
N ALA A 399 -1.68 1.60 0.31
CA ALA A 399 -2.50 1.19 1.44
C ALA A 399 -3.52 0.11 1.11
N TRP A 400 -3.89 -0.02 -0.17
CA TRP A 400 -4.79 -1.07 -0.67
C TRP A 400 -6.16 -1.07 0.04
N PRO A 401 -6.91 0.03 -0.03
CA PRO A 401 -8.19 0.14 0.65
C PRO A 401 -9.21 -0.87 0.12
N ASP A 402 -10.05 -1.34 1.05
CA ASP A 402 -11.25 -2.13 0.81
C ASP A 402 -12.44 -1.19 0.50
N LEU A 403 -12.37 0.06 0.98
CA LEU A 403 -13.36 1.12 0.73
C LEU A 403 -12.69 2.48 0.53
N VAL A 404 -13.15 3.25 -0.45
CA VAL A 404 -12.76 4.66 -0.65
C VAL A 404 -13.97 5.56 -0.43
N VAL A 405 -13.91 6.41 0.59
CA VAL A 405 -14.94 7.42 0.88
C VAL A 405 -14.44 8.79 0.44
N GLY A 406 -15.14 9.46 -0.46
CA GLY A 406 -14.63 10.72 -0.99
C GLY A 406 -15.63 11.63 -1.70
N ALA A 407 -15.22 12.88 -1.89
CA ALA A 407 -15.93 13.82 -2.75
C ALA A 407 -15.68 13.51 -4.25
N LEU A 408 -16.54 14.03 -5.13
CA LEU A 408 -16.51 13.75 -6.57
C LEU A 408 -15.14 13.89 -7.24
N PRO A 409 -14.34 14.96 -7.02
CA PRO A 409 -13.01 15.05 -7.63
C PRO A 409 -12.11 13.86 -7.26
N GLY A 410 -12.15 13.43 -5.99
CA GLY A 410 -11.40 12.28 -5.50
C GLY A 410 -11.90 10.94 -6.07
N LEU A 411 -13.22 10.75 -6.15
CA LEU A 411 -13.81 9.53 -6.68
C LEU A 411 -13.61 9.37 -8.20
N THR A 412 -13.66 10.48 -8.95
CA THR A 412 -13.32 10.49 -10.38
C THR A 412 -11.88 10.05 -10.60
N VAL A 413 -10.94 10.57 -9.79
CA VAL A 413 -9.54 10.16 -9.82
C VAL A 413 -9.40 8.68 -9.45
N ALA A 414 -10.05 8.22 -8.38
CA ALA A 414 -10.01 6.84 -7.93
C ALA A 414 -10.50 5.87 -9.03
N ARG A 415 -11.56 6.24 -9.76
CA ARG A 415 -12.09 5.45 -10.88
C ARG A 415 -11.16 5.46 -12.09
N ALA A 416 -10.63 6.62 -12.46
CA ALA A 416 -9.76 6.78 -13.63
C ALA A 416 -8.41 6.09 -13.47
N LEU A 417 -7.86 6.08 -12.25
CA LEU A 417 -6.57 5.48 -11.93
C LEU A 417 -6.66 4.07 -11.36
N GLY A 418 -7.86 3.47 -11.36
CA GLY A 418 -8.07 2.09 -10.91
C GLY A 418 -7.64 1.85 -9.48
N TRP A 419 -8.00 2.75 -8.56
CA TRP A 419 -7.76 2.53 -7.14
C TRP A 419 -8.67 1.41 -6.62
N PRO A 420 -8.16 0.49 -5.79
CA PRO A 420 -8.90 -0.64 -5.27
C PRO A 420 -9.99 -0.21 -4.28
N GLY A 421 -10.89 -1.14 -3.98
CA GLY A 421 -11.97 -0.97 -3.00
C GLY A 421 -13.30 -0.47 -3.59
N GLY A 422 -14.38 -0.69 -2.83
CA GLY A 422 -15.69 -0.09 -3.08
C GLY A 422 -15.64 1.43 -2.96
N ARG A 423 -16.67 2.13 -3.43
CA ARG A 423 -16.67 3.61 -3.42
C ARG A 423 -17.92 4.18 -2.76
N VAL A 424 -17.71 5.10 -1.83
CA VAL A 424 -18.77 5.84 -1.15
C VAL A 424 -18.59 7.34 -1.36
N SER A 425 -19.66 8.01 -1.80
CA SER A 425 -19.63 9.46 -2.01
C SER A 425 -20.02 10.24 -0.76
N THR A 426 -19.42 11.42 -0.59
CA THR A 426 -19.80 12.35 0.50
C THR A 426 -21.22 12.89 0.34
N GLN A 427 -21.78 12.87 -0.87
CA GLN A 427 -23.12 13.34 -1.20
C GLN A 427 -23.86 12.30 -2.03
N THR A 428 -25.19 12.27 -1.94
CA THR A 428 -26.00 11.39 -2.78
C THR A 428 -25.93 11.84 -4.24
N LEU A 429 -25.44 10.95 -5.11
CA LEU A 429 -25.30 11.22 -6.52
C LEU A 429 -26.54 10.76 -7.30
N PRO A 430 -26.86 11.40 -8.44
CA PRO A 430 -27.81 10.84 -9.40
C PRO A 430 -27.36 9.45 -9.84
N ARG A 431 -28.32 8.52 -10.06
CA ARG A 431 -28.04 7.12 -10.39
C ARG A 431 -27.06 6.94 -11.55
N ALA A 432 -27.20 7.73 -12.61
CA ALA A 432 -26.32 7.66 -13.78
C ALA A 432 -24.86 8.03 -13.43
N SER A 433 -24.66 9.08 -12.61
CA SER A 433 -23.33 9.50 -12.15
C SER A 433 -22.71 8.49 -11.18
N ALA A 434 -23.51 7.92 -10.27
CA ALA A 434 -23.06 6.87 -9.36
C ALA A 434 -22.60 5.62 -10.13
N ALA A 435 -23.39 5.15 -11.10
CA ALA A 435 -23.03 4.01 -11.96
C ALA A 435 -21.77 4.28 -12.80
N ALA A 436 -21.65 5.46 -13.40
CA ALA A 436 -20.47 5.83 -14.20
C ALA A 436 -19.18 5.84 -13.37
N LEU A 437 -19.26 6.28 -12.11
CA LEU A 437 -18.12 6.33 -11.19
C LEU A 437 -17.90 5.03 -10.40
N GLY A 438 -18.83 4.07 -10.50
CA GLY A 438 -18.83 2.85 -9.70
C GLY A 438 -18.90 3.17 -8.20
N VAL A 439 -19.84 4.05 -7.82
CA VAL A 439 -20.15 4.43 -6.44
C VAL A 439 -21.32 3.59 -5.94
N ASP A 440 -21.10 2.90 -4.83
CA ASP A 440 -22.04 1.92 -4.26
C ASP A 440 -23.05 2.58 -3.32
N SER A 441 -22.61 3.61 -2.59
CA SER A 441 -23.44 4.30 -1.57
C SER A 441 -22.96 5.74 -1.31
N SER A 442 -23.70 6.47 -0.47
CA SER A 442 -23.31 7.78 0.03
C SER A 442 -23.28 7.81 1.57
N ILE A 443 -22.60 8.80 2.16
CA ILE A 443 -22.60 9.02 3.62
C ILE A 443 -24.04 9.09 4.16
N GLY A 444 -24.94 9.77 3.44
CA GLY A 444 -26.35 9.88 3.83
C GLY A 444 -27.07 8.53 3.84
N GLN A 445 -26.82 7.70 2.84
CA GLN A 445 -27.41 6.36 2.74
C GLN A 445 -26.85 5.41 3.81
N LEU A 446 -25.55 5.49 4.13
CA LEU A 446 -24.95 4.73 5.23
C LEU A 446 -25.56 5.12 6.58
N ILE A 447 -25.78 6.41 6.80
CA ILE A 447 -26.46 6.91 8.01
C ILE A 447 -27.88 6.34 8.13
N GLU A 448 -28.65 6.34 7.04
CA GLU A 448 -30.01 5.80 7.03
C GLU A 448 -30.02 4.30 7.33
N LEU A 449 -29.12 3.55 6.69
CA LEU A 449 -28.92 2.12 6.93
C LEU A 449 -28.57 1.86 8.39
N GLY A 450 -27.54 2.53 8.93
CA GLY A 450 -27.11 2.32 10.30
C GLY A 450 -28.15 2.73 11.35
N ARG A 451 -29.00 3.73 11.05
CA ARG A 451 -30.14 4.05 11.92
C ARG A 451 -31.14 2.89 11.98
N ALA A 452 -31.44 2.26 10.84
CA ALA A 452 -32.34 1.11 10.80
C ALA A 452 -31.75 -0.08 11.57
N GLU A 453 -30.45 -0.34 11.40
CA GLU A 453 -29.73 -1.41 12.09
C GLU A 453 -29.69 -1.20 13.61
N LEU A 454 -29.37 0.01 14.07
CA LEU A 454 -29.36 0.33 15.51
C LEU A 454 -30.76 0.30 16.14
N ALA A 455 -31.82 0.55 15.36
CA ALA A 455 -33.19 0.39 15.84
C ALA A 455 -33.57 -1.08 16.00
N ALA A 456 -33.01 -1.97 15.17
CA ALA A 456 -33.21 -3.41 15.26
C ALA A 456 -32.35 -4.05 16.37
N ASP A 457 -31.09 -3.63 16.50
CA ASP A 457 -30.14 -4.09 17.52
C ASP A 457 -29.35 -2.91 18.12
N PRO A 458 -29.77 -2.38 19.27
CA PRO A 458 -29.04 -1.34 19.99
C PRO A 458 -27.64 -1.77 20.47
N GLY A 459 -27.38 -3.08 20.56
CA GLY A 459 -26.11 -3.68 20.99
C GLY A 459 -25.10 -3.87 19.87
N LEU A 460 -25.43 -3.54 18.62
CA LEU A 460 -24.63 -3.82 17.43
C LEU A 460 -23.18 -3.30 17.51
N LEU A 461 -22.92 -2.26 18.31
CA LEU A 461 -21.62 -1.61 18.45
C LEU A 461 -21.02 -1.76 19.86
N ALA A 462 -21.42 -2.80 20.61
CA ALA A 462 -20.96 -3.05 21.97
C ALA A 462 -19.51 -3.57 22.04
N GLU A 463 -19.09 -4.36 21.05
CA GLU A 463 -17.73 -4.89 20.99
C GLU A 463 -16.74 -3.82 20.51
N ALA A 464 -15.67 -3.62 21.29
CA ALA A 464 -14.59 -2.72 20.94
C ALA A 464 -13.40 -3.49 20.35
N PRO A 465 -12.66 -2.90 19.39
CA PRO A 465 -11.41 -3.46 18.87
C PRO A 465 -10.37 -3.67 19.97
N ALA A 466 -9.46 -4.62 19.75
CA ALA A 466 -8.35 -4.84 20.65
C ALA A 466 -7.37 -3.67 20.59
N ALA A 467 -6.66 -3.43 21.70
CA ALA A 467 -5.73 -2.32 21.82
C ALA A 467 -4.59 -2.35 20.78
N ASP A 468 -4.18 -3.56 20.37
CA ASP A 468 -3.08 -3.76 19.46
C ASP A 468 -3.54 -3.99 18.01
N ASP A 469 -4.85 -3.93 17.75
CA ASP A 469 -5.38 -3.89 16.39
C ASP A 469 -4.93 -2.62 15.68
N VAL A 470 -4.68 -2.73 14.37
CA VAL A 470 -4.35 -1.59 13.53
C VAL A 470 -5.56 -0.66 13.45
N ALA A 471 -5.34 0.62 13.72
CA ALA A 471 -6.37 1.66 13.76
C ALA A 471 -6.27 2.62 12.57
N ALA A 472 -5.05 2.93 12.14
CA ALA A 472 -4.84 3.89 11.06
C ALA A 472 -3.54 3.66 10.28
N ILE A 473 -3.56 4.06 9.00
CA ILE A 473 -2.39 4.21 8.15
C ILE A 473 -2.34 5.69 7.72
N LEU A 474 -1.37 6.42 8.28
CA LEU A 474 -1.23 7.86 8.05
C LEU A 474 -0.04 8.12 7.13
N PHE A 475 -0.27 8.73 5.97
CA PHE A 475 0.80 9.05 5.03
C PHE A 475 1.52 10.35 5.38
N THR A 476 2.84 10.30 5.29
CA THR A 476 3.70 11.48 5.47
C THR A 476 4.03 12.13 4.13
N SER A 477 4.24 13.45 4.12
CA SER A 477 4.50 14.22 2.89
C SER A 477 5.83 13.92 2.18
N GLY A 478 6.67 13.03 2.74
CA GLY A 478 7.84 12.47 2.05
C GLY A 478 8.89 13.51 1.64
N SER A 479 9.43 14.29 2.58
CA SER A 479 10.49 15.29 2.26
C SER A 479 11.83 14.67 1.80
N THR A 480 12.04 13.37 2.07
CA THR A 480 13.30 12.64 1.83
C THR A 480 13.14 11.45 0.88
N GLY A 481 11.99 11.31 0.22
CA GLY A 481 11.70 10.18 -0.68
C GLY A 481 10.19 9.97 -0.87
N PRO A 482 9.75 8.84 -1.45
CA PRO A 482 8.34 8.52 -1.59
C PRO A 482 7.59 8.59 -0.25
N ALA A 483 6.35 9.09 -0.27
CA ALA A 483 5.47 9.14 0.89
C ALA A 483 5.30 7.73 1.50
N LYS A 484 5.49 7.63 2.82
CA LYS A 484 5.38 6.36 3.55
C LYS A 484 4.13 6.39 4.42
N GLY A 485 3.37 5.30 4.38
CA GLY A 485 2.26 5.06 5.30
C GLY A 485 2.82 4.58 6.64
N VAL A 486 2.49 5.28 7.72
CA VAL A 486 2.85 4.88 9.07
C VAL A 486 1.65 4.18 9.68
N VAL A 487 1.84 2.91 10.07
CA VAL A 487 0.82 2.09 10.72
C VAL A 487 0.73 2.44 12.20
N TYR A 488 -0.48 2.73 12.68
CA TYR A 488 -0.79 2.99 14.07
C TYR A 488 -1.82 2.00 14.58
N THR A 489 -1.56 1.42 15.76
CA THR A 489 -2.52 0.65 16.55
C THR A 489 -3.41 1.56 17.39
N HIS A 490 -4.53 1.04 17.90
CA HIS A 490 -5.40 1.75 18.84
C HIS A 490 -4.62 2.25 20.07
N ARG A 491 -3.70 1.42 20.60
CA ARG A 491 -2.83 1.75 21.74
C ARG A 491 -1.90 2.91 21.44
N GLN A 492 -1.29 2.92 20.25
CA GLN A 492 -0.39 4.01 19.86
C GLN A 492 -1.14 5.33 19.71
N LEU A 493 -2.33 5.33 19.10
CA LEU A 493 -3.14 6.53 18.98
C LEU A 493 -3.63 7.04 20.34
N ALA A 494 -4.07 6.15 21.23
CA ALA A 494 -4.42 6.51 22.61
C ALA A 494 -3.21 7.09 23.36
N GLY A 495 -2.02 6.52 23.19
CA GLY A 495 -0.78 7.03 23.75
C GLY A 495 -0.45 8.46 23.26
N VAL A 496 -0.68 8.75 21.97
CA VAL A 496 -0.54 10.11 21.41
C VAL A 496 -1.54 11.07 22.06
N ARG A 497 -2.83 10.70 22.14
CA ARG A 497 -3.85 11.51 22.84
C ARG A 497 -3.40 11.83 24.26
N ASP A 498 -3.03 10.82 25.04
CA ASP A 498 -2.69 10.98 26.46
C ASP A 498 -1.44 11.84 26.65
N ALA A 499 -0.45 11.68 25.78
CA ALA A 499 0.75 12.50 25.79
C ALA A 499 0.44 13.97 25.50
N LEU A 500 -0.40 14.26 24.51
CA LEU A 500 -0.82 15.61 24.16
C LEU A 500 -1.66 16.24 25.28
N ALA A 501 -2.61 15.51 25.84
CA ALA A 501 -3.43 15.96 26.97
C ALA A 501 -2.55 16.38 28.15
N ARG A 502 -1.59 15.53 28.55
CA ARG A 502 -0.67 15.82 29.67
C ARG A 502 0.29 16.97 29.37
N GLN A 503 0.87 17.00 28.17
CA GLN A 503 1.91 17.97 27.83
C GLN A 503 1.34 19.39 27.65
N TYR A 504 0.16 19.51 27.07
CA TYR A 504 -0.44 20.80 26.70
C TYR A 504 -1.65 21.17 27.56
N GLY A 505 -2.08 20.31 28.48
CA GLY A 505 -3.24 20.56 29.34
C GLY A 505 -4.54 20.68 28.56
N ILE A 506 -4.68 19.90 27.47
CA ILE A 506 -5.88 19.89 26.64
C ILE A 506 -6.83 18.83 27.20
N GLY A 507 -8.09 19.21 27.41
CA GLY A 507 -9.12 18.36 27.99
C GLY A 507 -10.53 18.95 27.82
N PRO A 508 -11.55 18.36 28.49
CA PRO A 508 -12.88 18.94 28.60
C PRO A 508 -12.87 20.42 28.95
N GLY A 509 -13.69 21.21 28.23
CA GLY A 509 -13.77 22.67 28.37
C GLY A 509 -12.73 23.48 27.57
N THR A 510 -11.68 22.83 27.06
CA THR A 510 -10.67 23.48 26.21
C THR A 510 -11.25 23.79 24.83
N GLY A 511 -10.93 24.98 24.30
CA GLY A 511 -11.14 25.32 22.90
C GLY A 511 -9.83 25.19 22.12
N LEU A 512 -9.84 24.39 21.06
CA LEU A 512 -8.69 24.08 20.20
C LEU A 512 -8.95 24.59 18.79
N VAL A 513 -8.07 25.45 18.28
CA VAL A 513 -8.00 25.76 16.85
C VAL A 513 -6.84 24.98 16.25
N ALA A 514 -7.10 24.18 15.22
CA ALA A 514 -6.09 23.38 14.56
C ALA A 514 -6.07 23.65 13.05
N GLY A 515 -4.98 24.22 12.55
CA GLY A 515 -4.75 24.45 11.11
C GLY A 515 -4.15 23.24 10.39
N PHE A 516 -4.29 22.05 10.97
CA PHE A 516 -3.92 20.77 10.37
C PHE A 516 -4.98 19.76 10.74
N ALA A 517 -5.64 19.19 9.73
CA ALA A 517 -6.85 18.40 9.91
C ALA A 517 -6.69 17.21 10.89
N PRO A 518 -5.58 16.44 10.86
CA PRO A 518 -5.34 15.41 11.88
C PRO A 518 -5.38 15.90 13.34
N PHE A 519 -4.98 17.14 13.64
CA PHE A 519 -5.08 17.68 15.01
C PHE A 519 -6.48 18.18 15.35
N ALA A 520 -7.25 18.69 14.37
CA ALA A 520 -8.66 18.99 14.57
C ALA A 520 -9.44 17.71 14.92
N LEU A 521 -9.09 16.59 14.28
CA LEU A 521 -9.68 15.27 14.54
C LEU A 521 -9.36 14.73 15.94
N LEU A 522 -8.27 15.18 16.59
CA LEU A 522 -7.95 14.83 17.98
C LEU A 522 -8.76 15.63 19.01
N GLY A 523 -9.44 16.71 18.63
CA GLY A 523 -10.26 17.51 19.53
C GLY A 523 -11.29 16.67 20.29
N PRO A 524 -12.18 15.93 19.58
CA PRO A 524 -13.13 15.03 20.22
C PRO A 524 -12.47 13.97 21.10
N ALA A 525 -11.34 13.38 20.68
CA ALA A 525 -10.60 12.41 21.50
C ALA A 525 -10.04 13.00 22.79
N LEU A 526 -9.74 14.29 22.83
CA LEU A 526 -9.28 15.01 24.01
C LEU A 526 -10.44 15.60 24.84
N GLY A 527 -11.69 15.43 24.40
CA GLY A 527 -12.85 16.10 25.01
C GLY A 527 -12.89 17.60 24.77
N ALA A 528 -12.06 18.12 23.86
CA ALA A 528 -11.94 19.54 23.57
C ALA A 528 -12.87 19.96 22.42
N ARG A 529 -13.35 21.21 22.49
CA ARG A 529 -14.08 21.85 21.39
C ARG A 529 -13.08 22.19 20.30
N SER A 530 -13.35 21.85 19.04
CA SER A 530 -12.37 22.06 17.96
C SER A 530 -12.91 22.87 16.79
N ALA A 531 -12.08 23.74 16.22
CA ALA A 531 -12.33 24.39 14.94
C ALA A 531 -11.12 24.28 14.02
N THR A 532 -11.39 24.03 12.75
CA THR A 532 -10.43 24.23 11.67
C THR A 532 -10.68 25.63 11.09
N PRO A 533 -9.69 26.53 11.05
CA PRO A 533 -9.84 27.83 10.40
C PRO A 533 -10.30 27.71 8.95
N ASP A 534 -10.93 28.76 8.42
CA ASP A 534 -11.15 28.85 6.97
C ASP A 534 -9.79 28.94 6.27
N MET A 535 -9.35 27.80 5.71
CA MET A 535 -8.04 27.69 5.09
C MET A 535 -7.97 26.59 4.04
N GLU A 536 -7.12 26.83 3.05
CA GLU A 536 -6.64 25.82 2.12
C GLU A 536 -5.54 24.98 2.78
N VAL A 537 -5.84 23.73 3.14
CA VAL A 537 -4.88 22.81 3.79
C VAL A 537 -3.65 22.57 2.92
N THR A 538 -3.81 22.60 1.59
CA THR A 538 -2.71 22.43 0.63
C THR A 538 -1.82 23.68 0.50
N ALA A 539 -2.28 24.82 1.02
CA ALA A 539 -1.58 26.10 0.95
C ALA A 539 -1.54 26.79 2.33
N PRO A 540 -1.00 26.16 3.39
CA PRO A 540 -1.09 26.68 4.76
C PRO A 540 -0.52 28.09 4.95
N ARG A 541 0.39 28.52 4.06
CA ARG A 541 0.94 29.88 3.99
C ARG A 541 -0.08 30.97 3.66
N THR A 542 -1.31 30.63 3.25
CA THR A 542 -2.37 31.62 2.96
C THR A 542 -3.24 31.91 4.18
N LEU A 543 -3.11 31.15 5.27
CA LEU A 543 -3.89 31.35 6.49
C LEU A 543 -3.65 32.76 7.06
N THR A 544 -4.73 33.51 7.26
CA THR A 544 -4.69 34.89 7.76
C THR A 544 -4.91 34.96 9.27
N ALA A 545 -4.50 36.08 9.87
CA ALA A 545 -4.75 36.35 11.29
C ALA A 545 -6.25 36.39 11.62
N THR A 546 -7.06 36.99 10.75
CA THR A 546 -8.51 37.10 10.93
C THR A 546 -9.18 35.73 10.93
N ALA A 547 -8.83 34.84 9.98
CA ALA A 547 -9.38 33.49 9.93
C ALA A 547 -9.07 32.68 11.21
N VAL A 548 -7.89 32.88 11.81
CA VAL A 548 -7.54 32.26 13.09
C VAL A 548 -8.36 32.88 14.24
N ALA A 549 -8.55 34.20 14.25
CA ALA A 549 -9.35 34.89 15.26
C ALA A 549 -10.82 34.47 15.20
N ASP A 550 -11.40 34.38 14.00
CA ASP A 550 -12.78 33.93 13.77
C ASP A 550 -12.97 32.51 14.31
N ALA A 551 -12.07 31.58 13.96
CA ALA A 551 -12.11 30.22 14.49
C ALA A 551 -11.94 30.18 16.01
N ALA A 552 -11.01 30.97 16.56
CA ALA A 552 -10.76 31.05 17.99
C ALA A 552 -11.94 31.62 18.78
N ALA A 553 -12.72 32.52 18.17
CA ALA A 553 -13.94 33.05 18.77
C ALA A 553 -15.02 31.97 18.86
N GLN A 554 -15.23 31.18 17.80
CA GLN A 554 -16.30 30.18 17.72
C GLN A 554 -16.18 29.04 18.74
N VAL A 555 -14.95 28.69 19.14
CA VAL A 555 -14.70 27.60 20.10
C VAL A 555 -14.12 28.08 21.43
N GLU A 556 -14.08 29.40 21.65
CA GLU A 556 -13.46 30.02 22.83
C GLU A 556 -12.04 29.49 23.07
N ALA A 557 -11.21 29.56 22.03
CA ALA A 557 -9.93 28.88 22.03
C ALA A 557 -8.98 29.38 23.12
N THR A 558 -8.29 28.42 23.73
CA THR A 558 -7.15 28.62 24.62
C THR A 558 -5.88 28.00 24.05
N VAL A 559 -6.02 27.14 23.03
CA VAL A 559 -4.91 26.49 22.33
C VAL A 559 -5.08 26.66 20.82
N VAL A 560 -3.99 27.04 20.16
CA VAL A 560 -3.92 27.17 18.70
C VAL A 560 -2.73 26.34 18.22
N PHE A 561 -3.00 25.39 17.31
CA PHE A 561 -2.01 24.52 16.72
C PHE A 561 -1.91 24.77 15.21
N LEU A 562 -0.80 25.36 14.78
CA LEU A 562 -0.55 25.76 13.39
C LEU A 562 0.86 25.37 12.95
N SER A 563 1.05 25.13 11.65
CA SER A 563 2.38 24.90 11.10
C SER A 563 3.23 26.19 11.12
N PRO A 564 4.57 26.11 11.14
CA PRO A 564 5.42 27.29 11.02
C PRO A 564 5.14 28.13 9.77
N ALA A 565 4.78 27.48 8.66
CA ALA A 565 4.42 28.16 7.41
C ALA A 565 3.13 28.98 7.54
N ALA A 566 2.13 28.45 8.24
CA ALA A 566 0.88 29.16 8.52
C ALA A 566 1.11 30.33 9.49
N LEU A 567 1.87 30.11 10.56
CA LEU A 567 2.19 31.15 11.54
C LEU A 567 2.89 32.36 10.93
N ALA A 568 3.75 32.16 9.92
CA ALA A 568 4.42 33.26 9.24
C ALA A 568 3.43 34.25 8.61
N ASN A 569 2.40 33.76 7.92
CA ASN A 569 1.40 34.62 7.28
C ASN A 569 0.38 35.17 8.28
N VAL A 570 0.03 34.41 9.32
CA VAL A 570 -0.78 34.91 10.45
C VAL A 570 -0.11 36.12 11.10
N VAL A 571 1.21 36.07 11.34
CA VAL A 571 1.94 37.22 11.89
C VAL A 571 2.00 38.37 10.88
N ALA A 572 2.22 38.08 9.59
CA ALA A 572 2.29 39.10 8.55
C ALA A 572 0.96 39.84 8.31
N THR A 573 -0.17 39.20 8.61
CA THR A 573 -1.52 39.74 8.42
C THR A 573 -2.15 40.26 9.72
N ALA A 574 -1.38 40.33 10.81
CA ALA A 574 -1.88 40.73 12.14
C ALA A 574 -2.41 42.17 12.21
N ASP A 575 -2.01 43.05 11.29
CA ASP A 575 -2.51 44.43 11.23
C ASP A 575 -4.00 44.51 10.84
N ALA A 576 -4.55 43.45 10.24
CA ALA A 576 -5.97 43.34 9.93
C ALA A 576 -6.85 43.00 11.16
N LEU A 577 -6.25 42.64 12.30
CA LEU A 577 -6.97 42.27 13.51
C LEU A 577 -7.61 43.49 14.19
N THR A 578 -8.90 43.40 14.47
CA THR A 578 -9.63 44.35 15.30
C THR A 578 -9.24 44.25 16.77
N GLY A 579 -9.68 45.21 17.59
CA GLY A 579 -9.49 45.16 19.04
C GLY A 579 -10.22 43.97 19.71
N GLU A 580 -11.25 43.43 19.09
CA GLU A 580 -11.93 42.21 19.55
C GLU A 580 -11.12 40.96 19.22
N ASP A 581 -10.63 40.86 17.98
CA ASP A 581 -9.80 39.73 17.54
C ASP A 581 -8.55 39.56 18.40
N ARG A 582 -7.89 40.67 18.73
CA ARG A 582 -6.72 40.66 19.63
C ARG A 582 -7.08 40.17 21.03
N ARG A 583 -8.27 40.50 21.54
CA ARG A 583 -8.76 40.01 22.85
C ARG A 583 -9.08 38.52 22.81
N VAL A 584 -9.64 38.03 21.71
CA VAL A 584 -9.88 36.59 21.49
C VAL A 584 -8.56 35.83 21.47
N LEU A 585 -7.61 36.26 20.65
CA LEU A 585 -6.32 35.59 20.51
C LEU A 585 -5.43 35.71 21.76
N ALA A 586 -5.60 36.74 22.59
CA ALA A 586 -4.89 36.87 23.86
C ALA A 586 -5.22 35.74 24.86
N ARG A 587 -6.37 35.05 24.71
CA ARG A 587 -6.69 33.85 25.51
C ARG A 587 -5.83 32.64 25.12
N CYS A 588 -5.33 32.63 23.89
CA CYS A 588 -4.45 31.60 23.35
C CYS A 588 -3.01 31.88 23.81
N GLY A 589 -2.73 31.64 25.09
CA GLY A 589 -1.40 31.77 25.68
C GLY A 589 -0.72 30.41 25.88
N PRO A 590 0.61 30.38 26.12
CA PRO A 590 1.29 29.12 26.43
C PRO A 590 0.67 28.52 27.69
N SER A 591 0.05 27.35 27.55
CA SER A 591 -0.47 26.62 28.70
C SER A 591 0.70 26.25 29.61
N SER A 592 0.55 26.65 30.88
CA SER A 592 1.43 26.37 32.01
C SER A 592 2.72 27.21 32.17
N ARG A 593 2.85 27.77 33.37
CA ARG A 593 4.10 28.10 34.08
C ARG A 593 5.05 26.88 34.27
N ARG A 594 4.89 25.78 33.51
CA ARG A 594 5.70 24.56 33.60
C ARG A 594 6.32 24.10 32.27
N ALA A 595 5.95 24.70 31.13
CA ALA A 595 6.71 24.53 29.89
C ALA A 595 7.95 25.43 29.93
N ARG A 596 9.14 24.85 30.13
CA ARG A 596 10.40 25.57 29.91
C ARG A 596 10.41 26.12 28.48
N PRO A 597 10.86 27.36 28.25
CA PRO A 597 10.89 27.95 26.93
C PRO A 597 11.77 27.12 26.00
N CYS A 598 11.23 26.78 24.83
CA CYS A 598 12.00 26.27 23.68
C CYS A 598 13.14 27.28 23.38
N PRO A 599 14.38 26.83 23.10
CA PRO A 599 15.53 27.71 23.09
C PRO A 599 15.43 28.76 21.97
N ARG A 600 15.77 30.01 22.33
CA ARG A 600 15.89 31.20 21.47
C ARG A 600 16.96 31.10 20.36
N ALA A 601 16.97 30.05 19.54
CA ALA A 601 18.03 29.82 18.55
C ALA A 601 17.71 30.28 17.12
N CYS A 602 16.46 30.63 16.76
CA CYS A 602 16.11 30.92 15.35
C CYS A 602 15.93 32.40 14.96
N SER A 603 16.17 33.39 15.84
CA SER A 603 15.91 34.81 15.51
C SER A 603 17.15 35.71 15.38
N ARG A 604 18.36 35.17 15.27
CA ARG A 604 19.56 35.98 14.99
C ARG A 604 20.44 35.38 13.91
N ARG A 605 20.16 35.73 12.65
CA ARG A 605 21.15 36.02 11.59
C ARG A 605 20.44 36.43 10.31
N ARG A 606 20.33 37.75 10.09
CA ARG A 606 20.37 38.45 8.79
C ARG A 606 20.18 39.96 9.04
N ARG A 607 21.22 40.57 9.59
CA ARG A 607 21.56 41.99 9.42
C ARG A 607 23.07 42.09 9.41
N ARG A 608 23.65 41.85 8.24
CA ARG A 608 24.79 42.51 7.59
C ARG A 608 25.08 41.75 6.30
#